data_AF-A0AAE0XR98-F1
#
_entry.id   AF-A0AAE0XR98-F1
#
_cell.length_a   1.000
_cell.length_b   1.000
_cell.length_c   1.000
_cell.angle_alpha   90.00
_cell.angle_beta   90.00
_cell.angle_gamma   90.00
#
_symmetry.space_group_name_H-M   'P 1'
#
loop_
_entity.id
_entity.type
_entity.pdbx_description
1 polymer ?
#
loop_
_entity_poly.entity_id
_entity_poly.type
_entity_poly.pdbx_seq_one_letter_code
_entity_poly.pdbx_strand_id
1 'polypeptide(L)'
;MFLATTGLTQWFVLSSFDEENESLSEMRNDQSVDHPPVNLKLKALREFLDSLPKMPSHYCRKDTKKLYVEPLFKSYADLYEEYTKQNIQSMSRSSFMKEIASMGISIFHPRKDRCDICCSFDTGNIGQDDFADDWELLPLPRNDVIPVNGPDRLYSSPLKIKQSKYDDLQSLKSVLLKDAHAFYDNLPH
;
A
#
# COMPACT_ATOMS: atom_id res chain seq x y z
N MET A 1 -20.82 28.62 11.10
CA MET A 1 -19.96 28.18 9.98
C MET A 1 -18.48 28.32 10.36
N PHE A 2 -17.99 27.55 11.34
CA PHE A 2 -16.57 27.60 11.76
C PHE A 2 -15.89 26.21 11.83
N LEU A 3 -16.65 25.11 11.77
CA LEU A 3 -16.13 23.74 11.92
C LEU A 3 -15.74 23.05 10.59
N ALA A 4 -16.12 23.60 9.45
CA ALA A 4 -15.80 23.01 8.15
C ALA A 4 -14.34 23.26 7.71
N THR A 5 -13.67 24.24 8.30
CA THR A 5 -12.31 24.67 7.92
C THR A 5 -11.19 23.98 8.70
N THR A 6 -11.48 23.38 9.85
CA THR A 6 -10.49 22.68 10.69
C THR A 6 -10.52 21.16 10.53
N GLY A 7 -11.43 20.62 9.70
CA GLY A 7 -11.58 19.18 9.50
C GLY A 7 -12.08 18.42 10.74
N LEU A 8 -12.52 19.12 11.78
CA LEU A 8 -13.04 18.53 13.01
C LEU A 8 -14.53 18.23 12.84
N THR A 9 -14.92 16.97 13.02
CA THR A 9 -16.34 16.57 13.01
C THR A 9 -17.01 16.98 14.32
N GLN A 10 -18.32 17.21 14.28
CA GLN A 10 -19.12 17.54 15.48
C GLN A 10 -18.97 16.49 16.59
N TRP A 11 -18.68 15.24 16.21
CA TRP A 11 -18.43 14.15 17.13
C TRP A 11 -17.13 14.33 17.94
N PHE A 12 -16.06 14.86 17.33
CA PHE A 12 -14.78 15.13 18.01
C PHE A 12 -14.94 16.18 19.13
N VAL A 13 -15.72 17.23 18.88
CA VAL A 13 -16.02 18.25 19.88
C VAL A 13 -16.78 17.63 21.06
N LEU A 14 -17.74 16.75 20.79
CA LEU A 14 -18.52 16.10 21.84
C LEU A 14 -17.68 15.12 22.67
N SER A 15 -16.78 14.35 22.05
CA SER A 15 -15.91 13.41 22.79
C SER A 15 -14.88 14.10 23.69
N SER A 16 -14.39 15.29 23.31
CA SER A 16 -13.39 16.00 24.10
C SER A 16 -13.94 16.70 25.34
N PHE A 17 -15.26 16.91 25.42
CA PHE A 17 -15.90 17.53 26.59
C PHE A 17 -16.37 16.51 27.64
N ASP A 18 -16.35 15.20 27.33
CA ASP A 18 -16.73 14.13 28.26
C ASP A 18 -15.59 13.65 29.18
N GLU A 19 -14.36 14.18 29.04
CA GLU A 19 -13.19 13.75 29.83
C GLU A 19 -13.13 14.28 31.28
N GLU A 20 -14.07 15.11 31.73
CA GLU A 20 -13.97 15.75 33.07
C GLU A 20 -14.57 14.96 34.25
N ASN A 21 -15.06 13.73 34.08
CA ASN A 21 -15.45 12.91 35.23
C ASN A 21 -15.07 11.44 35.04
N GLU A 22 -14.01 11.00 35.74
CA GLU A 22 -14.11 10.02 36.84
C GLU A 22 -12.72 9.46 37.17
N SER A 23 -12.06 10.10 38.13
CA SER A 23 -10.85 9.60 38.78
C SER A 23 -11.23 8.63 39.90
N LEU A 24 -10.80 7.36 39.88
CA LEU A 24 -10.58 6.55 41.11
C LEU A 24 -9.56 5.40 40.92
N SER A 25 -8.36 5.64 41.47
CA SER A 25 -7.51 4.78 42.34
C SER A 25 -7.55 3.23 42.28
N GLU A 26 -6.32 2.70 42.14
CA GLU A 26 -5.67 1.64 42.96
C GLU A 26 -6.25 0.21 43.05
N MET A 27 -5.43 -0.78 42.65
CA MET A 27 -4.86 -1.86 43.49
C MET A 27 -4.51 -3.08 42.63
N ARG A 28 -3.24 -3.50 42.65
CA ARG A 28 -2.80 -4.81 42.13
C ARG A 28 -3.38 -5.90 43.01
N ASN A 29 -4.37 -6.64 42.52
CA ASN A 29 -4.83 -7.88 43.13
C ASN A 29 -4.53 -9.05 42.18
N ASP A 30 -3.70 -9.97 42.66
CA ASP A 30 -3.42 -11.27 42.06
C ASP A 30 -4.67 -12.15 42.24
N GLN A 31 -5.60 -12.01 41.31
CA GLN A 31 -6.72 -12.93 41.15
C GLN A 31 -6.52 -13.65 39.82
N SER A 32 -6.43 -14.98 39.88
CA SER A 32 -6.52 -15.87 38.74
C SER A 32 -7.81 -15.57 37.97
N VAL A 33 -7.70 -14.76 36.92
CA VAL A 33 -8.85 -14.37 36.10
C VAL A 33 -9.21 -15.57 35.25
N ASP A 34 -10.39 -16.15 35.50
CA ASP A 34 -11.01 -17.13 34.61
C ASP A 34 -10.94 -16.60 33.18
N HIS A 35 -10.08 -17.22 32.36
CA HIS A 35 -9.94 -16.82 30.97
C HIS A 35 -11.16 -17.37 30.22
N PRO A 36 -12.03 -16.50 29.67
CA PRO A 36 -13.17 -16.94 28.91
C PRO A 36 -12.68 -17.75 27.70
N PRO A 37 -13.49 -18.73 27.27
CA PRO A 37 -13.13 -19.63 26.19
C PRO A 37 -12.73 -18.83 24.95
N VAL A 38 -11.62 -19.26 24.32
CA VAL A 38 -10.96 -18.59 23.18
C VAL A 38 -11.93 -18.19 22.06
N ASN A 39 -13.03 -18.94 21.89
CA ASN A 39 -14.06 -18.67 20.91
C ASN A 39 -14.80 -17.33 21.13
N LEU A 40 -15.04 -16.93 22.37
CA LEU A 40 -15.69 -15.65 22.69
C LEU A 40 -14.80 -14.46 22.33
N LYS A 41 -13.49 -14.57 22.59
CA LYS A 41 -12.51 -13.53 22.23
C LYS A 41 -12.36 -13.38 20.71
N LEU A 42 -12.38 -14.49 19.98
CA LEU A 42 -12.39 -14.48 18.52
C LEU A 42 -13.65 -13.84 17.94
N LYS A 43 -14.81 -14.08 18.57
CA LYS A 43 -16.07 -13.48 18.16
C LYS A 43 -16.03 -11.96 18.36
N ALA A 44 -15.60 -11.50 19.54
CA ALA A 44 -15.44 -10.08 19.84
C ALA A 44 -14.45 -9.39 18.89
N LEU A 45 -13.34 -10.06 18.55
CA LEU A 45 -12.38 -9.55 17.57
C LEU A 45 -13.00 -9.38 16.18
N ARG A 46 -13.80 -10.35 15.72
CA ARG A 46 -14.46 -10.26 14.41
C ARG A 46 -15.52 -9.17 14.40
N GLU A 47 -16.32 -9.07 15.46
CA GLU A 47 -17.31 -8.00 15.63
C GLU A 47 -16.64 -6.62 15.61
N PHE A 48 -15.49 -6.46 16.29
CA PHE A 48 -14.67 -5.25 16.21
C PHE A 48 -14.20 -4.98 14.78
N LEU A 49 -13.57 -5.95 14.12
CA LEU A 49 -13.05 -5.78 12.76
C LEU A 49 -14.17 -5.48 11.75
N ASP A 50 -15.39 -5.97 11.97
CA ASP A 50 -16.56 -5.68 11.13
C ASP A 50 -17.17 -4.31 11.38
N SER A 51 -17.01 -3.75 12.58
CA SER A 51 -17.44 -2.38 12.87
C SER A 51 -16.56 -1.31 12.21
N LEU A 52 -15.34 -1.64 11.81
CA LEU A 52 -14.42 -0.70 11.19
C LEU A 52 -14.92 -0.27 9.80
N PRO A 53 -14.74 1.01 9.42
CA PRO A 53 -15.02 1.46 8.07
C PRO A 53 -14.04 0.82 7.08
N LYS A 54 -14.58 0.05 6.13
CA LYS A 54 -13.82 -0.70 5.11
C LYS A 54 -14.11 -0.16 3.71
N MET A 55 -13.08 -0.06 2.89
CA MET A 55 -13.19 0.25 1.47
C MET A 55 -12.77 -0.95 0.59
N PRO A 56 -13.46 -1.19 -0.54
CA PRO A 56 -13.09 -2.27 -1.45
C PRO A 56 -11.74 -2.01 -2.14
N SER A 57 -11.04 -3.07 -2.52
CA SER A 57 -9.74 -3.05 -3.24
C SER A 57 -9.74 -2.42 -4.64
N HIS A 58 -10.83 -1.82 -5.11
CA HIS A 58 -10.98 -1.31 -6.48
C HIS A 58 -9.83 -0.41 -6.98
N TYR A 59 -9.05 0.20 -6.07
CA TYR A 59 -7.86 0.99 -6.40
C TYR A 59 -6.55 0.19 -6.57
N CYS A 60 -6.52 -1.09 -6.17
CA CYS A 60 -5.33 -1.93 -6.04
C CYS A 60 -5.41 -3.21 -6.90
N ARG A 61 -5.31 -3.05 -8.23
CA ARG A 61 -5.20 -4.13 -9.24
C ARG A 61 -6.39 -5.12 -9.24
N LYS A 62 -6.89 -5.43 -10.44
CA LYS A 62 -8.16 -6.14 -10.69
C LYS A 62 -8.35 -7.46 -9.93
N ASP A 63 -7.26 -8.15 -9.59
CA ASP A 63 -7.31 -9.52 -9.10
C ASP A 63 -7.25 -9.65 -7.56
N THR A 64 -7.14 -8.54 -6.80
CA THR A 64 -7.06 -8.62 -5.33
C THR A 64 -8.44 -8.49 -4.69
N LYS A 65 -8.80 -9.44 -3.82
CA LYS A 65 -10.03 -9.41 -2.99
C LYS A 65 -9.81 -8.78 -1.60
N LYS A 66 -8.82 -7.90 -1.46
CA LYS A 66 -8.46 -7.30 -0.17
C LYS A 66 -9.51 -6.28 0.28
N LEU A 67 -9.80 -6.24 1.56
CA LEU A 67 -10.58 -5.17 2.18
C LEU A 67 -9.62 -4.22 2.87
N TYR A 68 -9.70 -2.93 2.54
CA TYR A 68 -8.83 -1.95 3.16
C TYR A 68 -9.56 -1.22 4.28
N VAL A 69 -8.95 -1.13 5.45
CA VAL A 69 -9.40 -0.19 6.47
C VAL A 69 -9.08 1.21 5.98
N GLU A 70 -9.99 2.16 6.21
CA GLU A 70 -9.75 3.57 5.93
C GLU A 70 -8.45 4.07 6.58
N PRO A 71 -7.82 5.15 6.04
CA PRO A 71 -6.52 5.66 6.48
C PRO A 71 -6.54 6.36 7.85
N LEU A 72 -7.32 5.83 8.79
CA LEU A 72 -7.33 6.24 10.21
C LEU A 72 -6.15 5.65 10.98
N PHE A 73 -5.68 4.48 10.55
CA PHE A 73 -4.58 3.76 11.21
C PHE A 73 -3.33 3.85 10.36
N LYS A 74 -2.22 4.32 10.96
CA LYS A 74 -0.92 4.39 10.27
C LYS A 74 -0.25 3.02 10.24
N SER A 75 -0.49 2.22 11.28
CA SER A 75 0.13 0.91 11.45
C SER A 75 -0.84 -0.13 12.01
N TYR A 76 -0.51 -1.41 11.82
CA TYR A 76 -1.24 -2.49 12.48
C TYR A 76 -1.04 -2.50 14.00
N ALA A 77 -0.02 -1.78 14.52
CA ALA A 77 0.17 -1.60 15.94
C ALA A 77 -0.89 -0.67 16.53
N ASP A 78 -1.14 0.48 15.88
CA ASP A 78 -2.18 1.43 16.26
C ASP A 78 -3.55 0.76 16.29
N LEU A 79 -3.83 -0.06 15.27
CA LEU A 79 -5.09 -0.81 15.18
C LEU A 79 -5.25 -1.81 16.34
N TYR A 80 -4.15 -2.46 16.74
CA TYR A 80 -4.16 -3.37 17.88
C TYR A 80 -4.33 -2.63 19.20
N GLU A 81 -3.70 -1.46 19.36
CA GLU A 81 -3.87 -0.62 20.55
C GLU A 81 -5.33 -0.19 20.71
N GLU A 82 -5.97 0.25 19.63
CA GLU A 82 -7.39 0.63 19.66
C GLU A 82 -8.29 -0.55 20.01
N TYR A 83 -8.00 -1.74 19.47
CA TYR A 83 -8.67 -2.98 19.86
C TYR A 83 -8.52 -3.28 21.36
N THR A 84 -7.32 -3.09 21.93
CA THR A 84 -7.06 -3.34 23.35
C THR A 84 -7.71 -2.34 24.29
N LYS A 85 -7.93 -1.09 23.85
CA LYS A 85 -8.67 -0.09 24.62
C LYS A 85 -10.15 -0.45 24.73
N GLN A 86 -10.74 -0.90 23.62
CA GLN A 86 -12.16 -1.26 23.57
C GLN A 86 -12.43 -2.64 24.19
N ASN A 87 -11.43 -3.53 24.26
CA ASN A 87 -11.56 -4.89 24.78
C ASN A 87 -10.57 -5.16 25.92
N ILE A 88 -11.09 -5.18 27.16
CA ILE A 88 -10.36 -5.48 28.40
C ILE A 88 -9.67 -6.86 28.33
N GLN A 89 -10.23 -7.80 27.55
CA GLN A 89 -9.67 -9.14 27.36
C GLN A 89 -9.20 -9.39 25.93
N SER A 90 -8.22 -8.59 25.51
CA SER A 90 -7.58 -8.71 24.19
C SER A 90 -6.86 -10.05 23.98
N MET A 91 -6.80 -10.47 22.71
CA MET A 91 -6.01 -11.62 22.27
C MET A 91 -4.57 -11.19 21.98
N SER A 92 -3.63 -12.14 21.95
CA SER A 92 -2.24 -11.84 21.59
C SER A 92 -2.11 -11.20 20.20
N ARG A 93 -1.12 -10.33 20.03
CA ARG A 93 -0.81 -9.67 18.74
C ARG A 93 -0.68 -10.67 17.58
N SER A 94 -0.07 -11.83 17.81
CA SER A 94 0.10 -12.86 16.79
C SER A 94 -1.24 -13.44 16.32
N SER A 95 -2.16 -13.71 17.24
CA SER A 95 -3.49 -14.24 16.93
C SER A 95 -4.34 -13.19 16.23
N PHE A 96 -4.23 -11.93 16.67
CA PHE A 96 -4.87 -10.78 16.03
C PHE A 96 -4.45 -10.62 14.56
N MET A 97 -3.13 -10.61 14.29
CA MET A 97 -2.60 -10.51 12.93
C MET A 97 -3.05 -11.68 12.05
N LYS A 98 -3.14 -12.89 12.62
CA LYS A 98 -3.62 -14.07 11.92
C LYS A 98 -5.09 -13.94 11.50
N GLU A 99 -5.96 -13.41 12.36
CA GLU A 99 -7.36 -13.17 12.01
C GLU A 99 -7.53 -12.03 11.00
N ILE A 100 -6.74 -10.95 11.10
CA ILE A 100 -6.72 -9.90 10.07
C ILE A 100 -6.35 -10.47 8.69
N ALA A 101 -5.32 -11.32 8.65
CA ALA A 101 -4.90 -11.97 7.41
C ALA A 101 -5.95 -12.95 6.89
N SER A 102 -6.66 -13.68 7.78
CA SER A 102 -7.72 -14.62 7.39
C SER A 102 -8.93 -13.90 6.79
N MET A 103 -9.29 -12.72 7.31
CA MET A 103 -10.35 -11.87 6.78
C MET A 103 -9.93 -11.08 5.52
N GLY A 104 -8.65 -11.12 5.15
CA GLY A 104 -8.11 -10.38 4.00
C GLY A 104 -8.11 -8.87 4.20
N ILE A 105 -8.05 -8.41 5.46
CA ILE A 105 -8.06 -6.99 5.82
C ILE A 105 -6.63 -6.43 5.77
N SER A 106 -6.48 -5.24 5.19
CA SER A 106 -5.20 -4.55 5.13
C SER A 106 -5.37 -3.05 5.39
N ILE A 107 -4.32 -2.38 5.83
CA ILE A 107 -4.35 -0.92 6.02
C ILE A 107 -4.11 -0.26 4.66
N PHE A 108 -4.97 0.70 4.30
CA PHE A 108 -4.82 1.43 3.05
C PHE A 108 -3.55 2.30 3.08
N HIS A 109 -2.69 2.11 2.08
CA HIS A 109 -1.53 2.95 1.85
C HIS A 109 -1.61 3.50 0.42
N PRO A 110 -1.89 4.80 0.21
CA PRO A 110 -1.88 5.41 -1.11
C PRO A 110 -0.48 5.28 -1.74
N ARG A 111 -0.37 4.66 -2.92
CA ARG A 111 0.92 4.35 -3.57
C ARG A 111 1.07 4.84 -5.00
N LYS A 112 0.14 5.63 -5.54
CA LYS A 112 0.20 6.02 -6.97
C LYS A 112 0.84 7.39 -7.23
N ASP A 113 0.79 8.31 -6.26
CA ASP A 113 1.23 9.71 -6.45
C ASP A 113 2.23 10.19 -5.38
N ARG A 114 2.87 9.27 -4.63
CA ARG A 114 3.89 9.63 -3.63
C ARG A 114 5.28 9.49 -4.23
N CYS A 115 6.06 10.56 -4.18
CA CYS A 115 7.47 10.54 -4.56
C CYS A 115 8.31 9.80 -3.51
N ASP A 116 9.53 9.43 -3.88
CA ASP A 116 10.47 8.72 -3.01
C ASP A 116 10.83 9.54 -1.76
N ILE A 117 10.79 10.88 -1.85
CA ILE A 117 11.04 11.81 -0.74
C ILE A 117 9.95 11.69 0.32
N CYS A 118 8.67 11.77 -0.07
CA CYS A 118 7.56 11.59 0.86
C CYS A 118 7.59 10.20 1.53
N CYS A 119 7.92 9.15 0.77
CA CYS A 119 8.04 7.80 1.32
C CYS A 119 9.19 7.69 2.34
N SER A 120 10.31 8.39 2.08
CA SER A 120 11.48 8.42 2.95
C SER A 120 11.24 9.21 4.24
N PHE A 121 10.47 10.30 4.16
CA PHE A 121 10.07 11.09 5.34
C PHE A 121 9.15 10.31 6.27
N ASP A 122 8.13 9.65 5.72
CA ASP A 122 7.20 8.82 6.51
C ASP A 122 7.89 7.65 7.22
N THR A 123 9.02 7.17 6.67
CA THR A 123 9.84 6.12 7.29
C THR A 123 10.90 6.66 8.26
N GLY A 124 10.97 7.98 8.45
CA GLY A 124 11.95 8.62 9.34
C GLY A 124 13.38 8.56 8.83
N ASN A 125 13.58 8.30 7.52
CA ASN A 125 14.90 8.23 6.91
C ASN A 125 15.48 9.61 6.57
N ILE A 126 14.62 10.62 6.45
CA ILE A 126 15.00 12.02 6.21
C ILE A 126 14.40 12.92 7.30
N GLY A 127 15.14 13.96 7.70
CA GLY A 127 14.71 14.91 8.73
C GLY A 127 13.68 15.90 8.20
N GLN A 128 13.05 16.65 9.09
CA GLN A 128 12.09 17.68 8.70
C GLN A 128 12.75 18.83 7.90
N ASP A 129 14.04 19.09 8.14
CA ASP A 129 14.83 20.06 7.37
C ASP A 129 15.07 19.59 5.93
N ASP A 130 15.19 18.27 5.70
CA ASP A 130 15.35 17.68 4.36
C ASP A 130 14.01 17.55 3.60
N PHE A 131 12.89 17.55 4.34
CA PHE A 131 11.53 17.51 3.79
C PHE A 131 10.96 18.91 3.51
N ALA A 132 11.52 19.94 4.14
CA ALA A 132 11.18 21.33 3.86
C ALA A 132 11.66 21.68 2.44
N ASP A 133 10.77 21.44 1.48
CA ASP A 133 10.87 21.76 0.07
C ASP A 133 11.07 23.29 -0.08
N ASP A 134 12.33 23.74 -0.05
CA ASP A 134 12.70 24.89 -0.87
C ASP A 134 12.53 24.38 -2.30
N TRP A 135 11.57 24.94 -3.03
CA TRP A 135 11.30 24.60 -4.43
C TRP A 135 12.48 25.04 -5.29
N GLU A 136 13.58 24.30 -5.24
CA GLU A 136 14.70 24.49 -6.14
C GLU A 136 14.29 23.94 -7.50
N LEU A 137 14.48 24.75 -8.54
CA LEU A 137 14.40 24.26 -9.90
C LEU A 137 15.42 23.14 -10.03
N LEU A 138 14.94 21.90 -10.18
CA LEU A 138 15.80 20.79 -10.54
C LEU A 138 16.61 21.24 -11.75
N PRO A 139 17.95 21.10 -11.73
CA PRO A 139 18.74 21.41 -12.90
C PRO A 139 18.11 20.63 -14.04
N LEU A 140 17.69 21.37 -15.08
CA LEU A 140 17.12 20.74 -16.26
C LEU A 140 18.06 19.59 -16.61
N PRO A 141 17.53 18.36 -16.84
CA PRO A 141 18.37 17.28 -17.32
C PRO A 141 19.21 17.91 -18.42
N ARG A 142 20.54 17.73 -18.36
CA ARG A 142 21.40 18.26 -19.41
C ARG A 142 20.66 17.92 -20.69
N ASN A 143 20.31 18.93 -21.47
CA ASN A 143 20.04 18.71 -22.87
C ASN A 143 21.40 18.24 -23.39
N ASP A 144 21.76 17.00 -23.06
CA ASP A 144 22.78 16.23 -23.73
C ASP A 144 22.33 16.42 -25.17
N VAL A 145 23.11 17.24 -25.88
CA VAL A 145 22.78 17.69 -27.22
C VAL A 145 22.41 16.42 -27.94
N ILE A 146 21.11 16.22 -28.20
CA ILE A 146 20.66 15.03 -28.91
C ILE A 146 21.45 15.13 -30.20
N PRO A 147 22.37 14.19 -30.47
CA PRO A 147 23.23 14.33 -31.63
C PRO A 147 22.31 14.53 -32.81
N VAL A 148 22.56 15.54 -33.65
CA VAL A 148 21.71 15.86 -34.81
C VAL A 148 21.52 14.61 -35.71
N ASN A 149 22.44 13.65 -35.60
CA ASN A 149 22.47 12.38 -36.32
C ASN A 149 21.80 11.20 -35.57
N GLY A 150 21.14 11.45 -34.43
CA GLY A 150 20.59 10.40 -33.57
C GLY A 150 21.67 9.65 -32.78
N PRO A 151 21.27 8.70 -31.91
CA PRO A 151 22.22 7.81 -31.25
C PRO A 151 22.96 6.94 -32.27
N ASP A 152 24.24 6.68 -32.02
CA ASP A 152 25.02 5.76 -32.84
C ASP A 152 24.35 4.38 -32.90
N ARG A 153 24.32 3.79 -34.10
CA ARG A 153 23.83 2.42 -34.25
C ARG A 153 24.76 1.47 -33.49
N LEU A 154 24.22 0.76 -32.51
CA LEU A 154 24.93 -0.29 -31.74
C LEU A 154 25.58 -1.36 -32.65
N TYR A 155 24.99 -1.60 -33.83
CA TYR A 155 25.49 -2.55 -34.82
C TYR A 155 25.56 -1.92 -36.21
N SER A 156 26.62 -2.22 -36.95
CA SER A 156 26.82 -1.76 -38.34
C SER A 156 25.87 -2.44 -39.33
N SER A 157 25.46 -3.68 -39.04
CA SER A 157 24.53 -4.47 -39.85
C SER A 157 23.59 -5.29 -38.96
N PRO A 158 22.45 -5.75 -39.50
CA PRO A 158 21.57 -6.70 -38.81
C PRO A 158 22.33 -7.97 -38.35
N LEU A 159 22.09 -8.40 -37.12
CA LEU A 159 22.71 -9.61 -36.56
C LEU A 159 22.07 -10.86 -37.15
N LYS A 160 22.90 -11.83 -37.53
CA LYS A 160 22.43 -13.15 -37.99
C LYS A 160 21.82 -13.93 -36.82
N ILE A 161 20.62 -14.45 -37.01
CA ILE A 161 20.00 -15.39 -36.06
C ILE A 161 20.44 -16.83 -36.36
N LYS A 162 20.19 -17.76 -35.44
CA LYS A 162 20.43 -19.20 -35.69
C LYS A 162 19.35 -19.76 -36.62
N GLN A 163 19.71 -20.73 -37.47
CA GLN A 163 18.76 -21.42 -38.36
C GLN A 163 17.53 -21.96 -37.63
N SER A 164 17.71 -22.65 -36.51
CA SER A 164 16.58 -23.19 -35.74
C SER A 164 15.59 -22.11 -35.31
N LYS A 165 16.11 -20.95 -34.90
CA LYS A 165 15.28 -19.79 -34.52
C LYS A 165 14.58 -19.18 -35.73
N TYR A 166 15.23 -19.17 -36.90
CA TYR A 166 14.59 -18.73 -38.13
C TYR A 166 13.42 -19.63 -38.49
N ASP A 167 13.61 -20.96 -38.47
CA ASP A 167 12.57 -21.95 -38.78
C ASP A 167 11.36 -21.82 -37.83
N ASP A 168 11.62 -21.63 -36.54
CA ASP A 168 10.57 -21.37 -35.54
C ASP A 168 9.77 -20.10 -35.89
N LEU A 169 10.44 -19.01 -36.28
CA LEU A 169 9.78 -17.77 -36.70
C LEU A 169 8.96 -17.95 -37.99
N GLN A 170 9.44 -18.78 -38.92
CA GLN A 170 8.67 -19.09 -40.13
C GLN A 170 7.39 -19.87 -39.79
N SER A 171 7.43 -20.78 -38.82
CA SER A 171 6.25 -21.55 -38.40
C SER A 171 5.11 -20.67 -37.86
N LEU A 172 5.47 -19.54 -37.22
CA LEU A 172 4.51 -18.59 -36.63
C LEU A 172 3.76 -17.76 -37.68
N LYS A 173 4.23 -17.71 -38.94
CA LYS A 173 3.59 -16.94 -40.01
C LYS A 173 2.14 -17.33 -40.26
N SER A 174 1.76 -18.57 -39.98
CA SER A 174 0.38 -19.04 -40.10
C SER A 174 -0.62 -18.27 -39.23
N VAL A 175 -0.17 -17.70 -38.11
CA VAL A 175 -0.98 -16.94 -37.15
C VAL A 175 -0.83 -15.43 -37.34
N LEU A 176 0.30 -14.99 -37.93
CA LEU A 176 0.61 -13.57 -38.12
C LEU A 176 -0.09 -12.98 -39.33
N LEU A 177 -0.38 -11.68 -39.25
CA LEU A 177 -0.87 -10.88 -40.36
C LEU A 177 0.10 -10.96 -41.56
N LYS A 178 -0.46 -11.06 -42.78
CA LYS A 178 0.31 -11.30 -44.02
C LYS A 178 1.31 -10.19 -44.34
N ASP A 179 0.96 -8.97 -43.97
CA ASP A 179 1.73 -7.74 -44.09
C ASP A 179 3.04 -7.77 -43.29
N ALA A 180 3.10 -8.56 -42.22
CA ALA A 180 4.33 -8.76 -41.45
C ALA A 180 5.25 -9.84 -42.04
N HIS A 181 4.78 -10.70 -42.95
CA HIS A 181 5.54 -11.86 -43.42
C HIS A 181 6.84 -11.46 -44.12
N ALA A 182 6.79 -10.40 -44.92
CA ALA A 182 7.94 -9.85 -45.64
C ALA A 182 9.10 -9.46 -44.71
N PHE A 183 8.82 -9.03 -43.47
CA PHE A 183 9.87 -8.76 -42.49
C PHE A 183 10.61 -10.04 -42.10
N TYR A 184 9.88 -11.12 -41.81
CA TYR A 184 10.45 -12.39 -41.38
C TYR A 184 11.14 -13.17 -42.51
N ASP A 185 10.69 -13.00 -43.77
CA ASP A 185 11.37 -13.58 -44.94
C ASP A 185 12.79 -13.04 -45.15
N ASN A 186 13.00 -11.77 -44.80
CA ASN A 186 14.26 -11.06 -45.05
C ASN A 186 15.20 -11.06 -43.82
N LEU A 187 14.91 -11.84 -42.78
CA LEU A 187 15.77 -11.92 -41.61
C LEU A 187 17.09 -12.63 -41.96
N PRO A 188 18.25 -12.05 -41.61
CA PRO A 188 19.54 -12.70 -41.80
C PRO A 188 19.66 -13.89 -40.84
N HIS A 189 19.90 -15.08 -41.37
CA HIS A 189 20.02 -16.34 -40.62
C HIS A 189 21.22 -17.16 -41.09
#